data_AF-A0A436RP13-F1
#
_entry.id   AF-A0A436RP13-F1
#
_cell.length_a   1.000
_cell.length_b   1.000
_cell.length_c   1.000
_cell.angle_alpha   90.00
_cell.angle_beta   90.00
_cell.angle_gamma   90.00
#
_symmetry.space_group_name_H-M   'P 1'
#
loop_
_entity.id
_entity.type
_entity.pdbx_description
1 polymer ?
#
loop_
_entity_poly.entity_id
_entity_poly.type
_entity_poly.pdbx_seq_one_letter_code
_entity_poly.pdbx_strand_id
1 'polypeptide(L)' 'MIAEATRDAPAPKPLRADAQRNRDRLVEVAAQMFASDGVDASLEEIAKRAGVGIGTLYRHFPTREHLVEVVYRREVE' A
#
# COMPACT_ATOMS: atom_id res chain seq x y z
N MET A 1 27.00 -17.50 -29.97
CA MET A 1 26.19 -16.84 -31.01
C MET A 1 24.92 -17.65 -31.13
N ILE A 2 23.70 -17.17 -30.87
CA ILE A 2 23.12 -15.83 -30.92
C ILE A 2 21.89 -15.83 -29.98
N ALA A 3 21.56 -14.68 -29.41
CA ALA A 3 20.50 -14.44 -28.44
C ALA A 3 19.12 -14.22 -29.10
N GLU A 4 18.03 -14.47 -28.35
CA GLU A 4 16.84 -13.59 -28.22
C GLU A 4 15.88 -14.23 -27.19
N ALA A 5 15.68 -13.70 -25.98
CA ALA A 5 14.90 -12.52 -25.62
C ALA A 5 13.43 -12.56 -26.13
N THR A 6 12.51 -12.87 -25.22
CA THR A 6 11.30 -12.05 -25.07
C THR A 6 11.03 -11.92 -23.59
N ARG A 7 11.31 -10.71 -23.11
CA ARG A 7 10.89 -10.19 -21.82
C ARG A 7 9.36 -10.22 -21.81
N ASP A 8 8.78 -10.99 -20.90
CA ASP A 8 7.36 -10.86 -20.57
C ASP A 8 7.17 -9.53 -19.84
N ALA A 9 7.01 -8.45 -20.60
CA ALA A 9 6.63 -7.16 -20.06
C ALA A 9 5.11 -7.20 -19.85
N PRO A 10 4.62 -7.11 -18.61
CA PRO A 10 3.18 -7.12 -18.39
C PRO A 10 2.57 -5.89 -19.05
N ALA A 11 1.54 -6.11 -19.88
CA ALA A 11 0.71 -5.06 -20.45
C ALA A 11 0.27 -4.09 -19.34
N PRO A 12 0.15 -2.77 -19.61
CA PRO A 12 -0.20 -1.79 -18.59
C PRO A 12 -1.56 -2.17 -18.01
N LYS A 13 -1.55 -2.69 -16.78
CA LYS A 13 -2.78 -2.97 -16.04
C LYS A 13 -3.54 -1.65 -15.90
N PRO A 14 -4.87 -1.67 -15.96
CA PRO A 14 -5.64 -0.44 -15.82
C PRO A 14 -5.30 0.19 -14.47
N LEU A 15 -4.97 1.48 -14.49
CA LEU A 15 -4.52 2.28 -13.34
C LEU A 15 -5.37 2.08 -12.07
N ARG A 16 -6.66 1.75 -12.23
CA ARG A 16 -7.58 1.41 -11.13
C ARG A 16 -7.17 0.16 -10.35
N ALA A 17 -6.71 -0.88 -11.05
CA ALA A 17 -6.26 -2.12 -10.42
C ALA A 17 -4.96 -1.91 -9.63
N ASP A 18 -4.07 -1.04 -10.10
CA ASP A 18 -2.88 -0.63 -9.34
C ASP A 18 -3.23 0.22 -8.13
N ALA A 19 -4.16 1.18 -8.27
CA ALA A 19 -4.65 1.97 -7.15
C ALA A 19 -5.24 1.09 -6.04
N GLN A 20 -6.02 0.07 -6.40
CA GLN A 20 -6.56 -0.88 -5.42
C GLN A 20 -5.44 -1.67 -4.73
N ARG A 21 -4.50 -2.25 -5.50
CA ARG A 21 -3.36 -2.99 -4.92
C ARG A 21 -2.51 -2.12 -3.99
N ASN A 22 -2.30 -0.85 -4.33
CA ASN A 22 -1.56 0.08 -3.49
C ASN A 22 -2.32 0.34 -2.18
N ARG A 23 -3.63 0.55 -2.27
CA ARG A 23 -4.48 0.70 -1.08
C ARG A 23 -4.40 -0.54 -0.18
N ASP A 24 -4.51 -1.74 -0.75
CA ASP A 24 -4.51 -2.98 0.01
C ASP A 24 -3.17 -3.20 0.73
N ARG A 25 -2.04 -2.97 0.03
CA ARG A 25 -0.69 -3.02 0.62
C ARG A 25 -0.50 -2.02 1.76
N LEU A 26 -1.01 -0.80 1.60
CA LEU A 26 -0.97 0.22 2.65
C LEU A 26 -1.73 -0.24 3.90
N VAL A 27 -2.91 -0.82 3.74
CA VAL A 27 -3.72 -1.31 4.87
C VAL A 27 -3.02 -2.48 5.55
N GLU A 28 -2.47 -3.42 4.79
CA GLU A 28 -1.76 -4.58 5.35
C GLU A 28 -0.55 -4.17 6.19
N VAL A 29 0.31 -3.29 5.66
CA VAL A 29 1.50 -2.81 6.37
C VAL A 29 1.11 -1.94 7.57
N ALA A 30 0.10 -1.09 7.42
CA ALA A 30 -0.39 -0.25 8.52
C ALA A 30 -0.92 -1.12 9.67
N ALA A 31 -1.65 -2.21 9.40
CA ALA A 31 -2.12 -3.13 10.43
C ALA A 31 -0.96 -3.72 11.24
N GLN A 32 0.09 -4.20 10.55
CA GLN A 32 1.27 -4.76 11.20
C GLN A 32 2.01 -3.74 12.07
N MET A 33 2.16 -2.52 11.55
CA MET A 33 2.84 -1.45 12.28
C MET A 33 2.02 -0.92 13.45
N PHE A 34 0.72 -0.74 13.30
CA PHE A 34 -0.14 -0.32 14.41
C PHE A 34 -0.21 -1.38 15.52
N ALA A 35 -0.17 -2.67 15.17
CA ALA A 35 -0.10 -3.74 16.16
C ALA A 35 1.23 -3.78 16.93
N SER A 36 2.34 -3.38 16.30
CA SER A 36 3.69 -3.44 16.89
C SER A 36 4.08 -2.16 17.64
N ASP A 37 3.83 -1.01 17.01
CA ASP A 37 4.32 0.31 17.45
C ASP A 37 3.19 1.21 17.98
N GLY A 38 1.94 0.73 17.94
CA GLY A 38 0.75 1.51 18.29
C GLY A 38 0.33 2.49 17.18
N VAL A 39 -0.73 3.27 17.45
CA VAL A 39 -1.34 4.20 16.47
C VAL A 39 -0.42 5.36 16.07
N ASP A 40 0.68 5.58 16.77
CA ASP A 40 1.67 6.61 16.50
C ASP A 40 2.69 6.22 15.41
N ALA A 41 2.59 4.99 14.86
CA ALA A 41 3.47 4.50 13.80
C ALA A 41 3.61 5.50 12.63
N SER A 42 4.82 5.67 12.10
CA SER A 42 5.09 6.67 11.06
C SER A 42 4.36 6.33 9.75
N LEU A 43 3.56 7.27 9.23
CA LEU A 43 2.89 7.12 7.93
C LEU A 43 3.89 7.06 6.77
N GLU A 44 5.03 7.73 6.90
CA GLU A 44 6.10 7.68 5.89
C GLU A 44 6.75 6.30 5.84
N GLU A 45 7.00 5.69 7.00
CA GLU A 45 7.55 4.34 7.07
C GLU A 45 6.53 3.29 6.61
N ILE A 46 5.24 3.46 6.92
CA ILE A 46 4.15 2.63 6.36
C ILE A 46 4.17 2.68 4.83
N ALA A 47 4.19 3.89 4.25
CA ALA A 47 4.20 4.07 2.80
C ALA A 47 5.43 3.40 2.17
N LYS A 48 6.60 3.65 2.74
CA LYS A 48 7.88 3.07 2.31
C LYS A 48 7.87 1.54 2.35
N ARG A 49 7.43 0.94 3.46
CA ARG A 49 7.33 -0.53 3.61
C ARG A 49 6.30 -1.15 2.67
N ALA A 50 5.20 -0.43 2.38
CA ALA A 50 4.20 -0.85 1.39
C ALA A 50 4.71 -0.71 -0.07
N GLY A 51 5.86 -0.09 -0.31
CA GLY A 51 6.37 0.22 -1.64
C GLY A 51 5.52 1.28 -2.37
N VAL A 52 4.86 2.16 -1.62
CA VAL A 52 3.94 3.17 -2.13
C VAL A 52 4.46 4.56 -1.73
N GLY A 53 4.34 5.55 -2.64
CA GLY A 53 4.73 6.92 -2.33
C GLY A 53 3.80 7.55 -1.27
N ILE A 54 4.35 8.38 -0.37
CA ILE A 54 3.58 9.05 0.69
C ILE A 54 2.42 9.90 0.14
N GLY A 55 2.58 10.53 -1.03
CA GLY A 55 1.50 11.25 -1.70
C GLY A 55 0.35 10.33 -2.15
N THR A 56 0.64 9.08 -2.50
CA THR A 56 -0.40 8.07 -2.83
C THR A 56 -1.10 7.59 -1.57
N LEU A 57 -0.38 7.45 -0.45
CA LEU A 57 -1.00 7.17 0.86
C LEU A 57 -2.02 8.26 1.18
N TYR A 58 -1.64 9.53 1.16
CA TYR A 58 -2.58 10.63 1.49
C TYR A 58 -3.74 10.76 0.51
N ARG A 59 -3.57 10.35 -0.76
CA ARG A 59 -4.68 10.27 -1.73
C ARG A 59 -5.72 9.21 -1.36
N HIS A 60 -5.30 8.08 -0.80
CA HIS A 60 -6.20 7.03 -0.33
C HIS A 60 -6.71 7.28 1.10
N PHE A 61 -5.87 7.87 1.93
CA PHE A 61 -6.08 8.08 3.36
C PHE A 61 -5.75 9.53 3.72
N PRO A 62 -6.70 10.46 3.57
CA PRO A 62 -6.44 11.89 3.77
C PRO A 62 -5.97 12.24 5.17
N THR A 63 -6.33 11.41 6.18
CA THR A 63 -5.91 11.57 7.56
C THR A 63 -5.42 10.25 8.15
N ARG A 64 -4.66 10.33 9.25
CA ARG A 64 -4.23 9.14 10.02
C ARG A 64 -5.45 8.37 10.52
N GLU A 65 -6.45 9.09 11.02
CA GLU A 65 -7.67 8.51 11.58
C GLU A 65 -8.41 7.69 10.52
N HIS A 66 -8.46 8.16 9.27
CA HIS A 66 -9.07 7.41 8.18
C HIS A 66 -8.31 6.12 7.86
N LEU A 67 -6.96 6.13 7.92
CA LEU A 67 -6.18 4.88 7.79
C LEU A 67 -6.45 3.93 8.95
N VAL A 68 -6.47 4.44 10.19
CA VAL A 68 -6.75 3.65 11.40
C VAL A 68 -8.15 3.03 11.34
N GLU A 69 -9.17 3.78 10.94
CA GLU A 69 -10.54 3.28 10.78
C GLU A 69 -10.62 2.14 9.77
N VAL A 70 -9.98 2.29 8.61
CA VAL A 70 -9.97 1.26 7.57
C VAL A 70 -9.24 0.00 8.03
N VAL A 71 -8.09 0.15 8.70
CA VAL A 71 -7.35 -0.97 9.28
C VAL A 71 -8.20 -1.66 10.34
N TYR A 72 -8.80 -0.90 11.26
CA TYR A 72 -9.64 -1.46 12.31
C TYR A 72 -10.81 -2.26 11.75
N ARG A 73 -11.49 -1.73 10.72
CA ARG A 73 -12.59 -2.42 10.05
C ARG A 73 -12.15 -3.76 9.44
N ARG A 74 -10.95 -3.81 8.84
CA ARG A 74 -10.41 -5.04 8.24
C ARG A 74 -10.13 -6.14 9.27
N GLU A 75 -9.71 -5.79 10.48
CA GLU A 75 -9.33 -6.78 11.51
C GLU A 75 -10.53 -7.29 12.34
N VAL A 76 -11.67 -6.60 12.28
CA VAL A 76 -12.91 -6.96 13.02
C VAL A 76 -13.90 -7.77 12.18
N GLU A 77 -13.76 -7.74 10.85
CA GLU A 77 -14.52 -8.56 9.89
C GLU A 77 -13.94 -9.98 9.77
#